data_AF-A0ABD5UTK7-F1
#
_entry.id   AF-A0ABD5UTK7-F1
#
_cell.length_a   1.000
_cell.length_b   1.000
_cell.length_c   1.000
_cell.angle_alpha   90.00
_cell.angle_beta   90.00
_cell.angle_gamma   90.00
#
_symmetry.space_group_name_H-M   'P 1'
#
loop_
_entity.id
_entity.type
_entity.pdbx_description
1 polymer ?
#
loop_
_entity_poly.entity_id
_entity_poly.type
_entity_poly.pdbx_seq_one_letter_code
_entity_poly.pdbx_strand_id
1 'polypeptide(L)'
;MPLLQGVPVGPELLIIFIVTGIFLIPALVVTALIYRDAKERNSSHTLAWALGAFFGGIIVWILYFVVRDEVGTGSRSASNGT
;
A
#
# COMPACT_ATOMS: atom_id res chain seq x y z
N MET A 1 -18.84 -5.38 -29.14
CA MET A 1 -18.23 -6.04 -27.96
C MET A 1 -17.69 -4.95 -27.03
N PRO A 2 -18.40 -4.49 -25.97
CA PRO A 2 -17.96 -3.37 -25.16
C PRO A 2 -17.29 -3.85 -23.86
N LEU A 3 -16.19 -4.60 -23.95
CA LEU A 3 -15.42 -5.01 -22.75
C LEU A 3 -14.18 -4.12 -22.50
N LEU A 4 -13.82 -3.24 -23.44
CA LEU A 4 -12.59 -2.43 -23.39
C LEU A 4 -12.81 -0.95 -23.05
N GLN A 5 -14.06 -0.50 -22.84
CA GLN A 5 -14.39 0.92 -22.71
C GLN A 5 -14.01 1.56 -21.36
N GLY A 6 -13.29 0.84 -20.49
CA GLY A 6 -12.83 1.34 -19.19
C GLY A 6 -11.40 0.95 -18.83
N VAL A 7 -10.64 0.32 -19.74
CA VAL A 7 -9.24 -0.03 -19.49
C VAL A 7 -8.39 1.19 -19.84
N PRO A 8 -7.59 1.73 -18.91
CA PRO A 8 -6.68 2.83 -19.22
C PRO A 8 -5.61 2.34 -20.22
N VAL A 9 -5.47 3.03 -21.35
CA VAL A 9 -4.46 2.69 -22.40
C VAL A 9 -3.54 3.88 -22.71
N GLY A 10 -3.76 5.02 -22.04
CA GLY A 10 -3.05 6.28 -22.27
C GLY A 10 -2.14 6.70 -21.12
N PRO A 11 -1.92 8.02 -20.92
CA PRO A 11 -1.09 8.56 -19.84
C PRO A 11 -1.49 8.10 -18.43
N GLU A 12 -2.73 7.64 -18.26
CA GLU A 12 -3.23 7.07 -17.01
C GLU A 12 -2.39 5.87 -16.56
N LEU A 13 -1.85 5.07 -17.50
CA LEU A 13 -0.96 3.95 -17.17
C LEU A 13 0.36 4.44 -16.55
N LEU A 14 0.88 5.57 -17.03
CA LEU A 14 2.08 6.19 -16.45
C LEU A 14 1.79 6.72 -15.05
N ILE A 15 0.62 7.33 -14.82
CA ILE A 15 0.20 7.78 -13.50
C ILE A 15 0.05 6.58 -12.55
N ILE A 16 -0.65 5.53 -12.96
CA ILE A 16 -0.81 4.30 -12.16
C ILE A 16 0.56 3.70 -11.84
N PHE A 17 1.47 3.65 -12.82
CA PHE A 17 2.82 3.14 -12.61
C PHE A 17 3.61 3.98 -11.60
N ILE A 18 3.59 5.31 -11.71
CA ILE A 18 4.28 6.21 -10.79
C ILE A 18 3.71 6.08 -9.38
N VAL A 19 2.38 6.12 -9.24
CA VAL A 19 1.69 5.98 -7.94
C VAL A 19 2.02 4.63 -7.32
N THR A 20 1.94 3.55 -8.10
CA THR A 20 2.32 2.21 -7.64
C THR A 20 3.78 2.18 -7.20
N GLY A 21 4.69 2.77 -7.97
CA GLY A 21 6.10 2.89 -7.62
C GLY A 21 6.33 3.60 -6.30
N ILE A 22 5.66 4.74 -6.07
CA ILE A 22 5.76 5.52 -4.83
C ILE A 22 5.41 4.70 -3.59
N PHE A 23 4.43 3.80 -3.68
CA PHE A 23 4.04 2.96 -2.53
C PHE A 23 4.84 1.66 -2.45
N LEU A 24 5.08 1.00 -3.58
CA LEU A 24 5.66 -0.34 -3.63
C LEU A 24 7.19 -0.30 -3.46
N ILE A 25 7.89 0.68 -4.06
CA ILE A 25 9.35 0.77 -3.98
C ILE A 25 9.83 0.94 -2.52
N PRO A 26 9.29 1.87 -1.70
CA PRO A 26 9.72 2.00 -0.31
C PRO A 26 9.48 0.72 0.50
N ALA A 27 8.34 0.05 0.29
CA ALA A 27 8.03 -1.21 0.97
C ALA A 27 9.06 -2.30 0.63
N LEU A 28 9.45 -2.42 -0.64
CA LEU A 28 10.48 -3.36 -1.07
C LEU A 28 11.86 -2.98 -0.54
N VAL A 29 12.24 -1.71 -0.56
CA VAL A 29 13.53 -1.23 -0.03
C VAL A 29 13.64 -1.54 1.46
N VAL A 30 12.62 -1.20 2.26
CA VAL A 30 12.60 -1.48 3.69
C VAL A 30 12.68 -2.99 3.95
N THR A 31 11.91 -3.78 3.21
CA THR A 31 11.93 -5.25 3.31
C THR A 31 13.33 -5.81 3.00
N ALA A 32 13.98 -5.33 1.94
CA ALA A 32 15.32 -5.76 1.55
C ALA A 32 16.38 -5.37 2.58
N LEU A 33 16.28 -4.18 3.19
CA LEU A 33 17.17 -3.74 4.26
C LEU A 33 17.02 -4.61 5.50
N ILE A 34 15.79 -4.94 5.91
CA ILE A 34 15.51 -5.82 7.05
C ILE A 34 16.03 -7.23 6.78
N TYR A 35 15.82 -7.76 5.56
CA TYR A 35 16.39 -9.05 5.16
C TYR A 35 17.91 -9.04 5.26
N ARG A 36 18.57 -7.98 4.76
CA ARG A 36 20.03 -7.86 4.79
C ARG A 36 20.55 -7.78 6.21
N ASP A 37 19.97 -6.93 7.06
CA ASP A 37 20.36 -6.81 8.47
C ASP A 37 20.16 -8.14 9.23
N ALA A 38 19.03 -8.80 9.05
CA ALA A 38 18.77 -10.08 9.71
C ALA A 38 19.71 -11.19 9.23
N LYS A 39 20.12 -11.16 7.95
CA LYS A 39 21.09 -12.10 7.38
C LYS A 39 22.52 -11.82 7.86
N GLU A 40 22.93 -10.56 7.94
CA GLU A 40 24.22 -10.15 8.52
C GLU A 40 24.34 -10.58 9.99
N ARG A 41 23.22 -10.60 10.72
CA ARG A 41 23.15 -11.06 12.13
C ARG A 41 22.90 -12.56 12.30
N ASN A 42 22.95 -13.35 11.23
CA ASN A 42 22.76 -14.81 11.23
C ASN A 42 21.44 -15.28 11.87
N SER A 43 20.35 -14.53 11.67
CA SER A 43 19.05 -14.83 12.29
C SER A 43 18.32 -15.99 11.58
N SER A 44 17.84 -16.97 12.36
CA SER A 44 17.04 -18.11 11.89
C SER A 44 15.70 -17.73 11.27
N HIS A 45 15.21 -16.51 11.52
CA HIS A 45 13.87 -16.05 11.12
C HIS A 45 13.90 -14.88 10.12
N THR A 46 15.00 -14.72 9.40
CA THR A 46 15.22 -13.64 8.40
C THR A 46 14.03 -13.46 7.45
N LEU A 47 13.44 -14.56 6.97
CA LEU A 47 12.33 -14.54 6.01
C LEU A 47 11.01 -14.07 6.65
N ALA A 48 10.77 -14.44 7.92
CA ALA A 48 9.58 -14.01 8.66
C ALA A 48 9.58 -12.50 8.91
N TRP A 49 10.74 -11.91 9.26
CA TRP A 49 10.88 -10.47 9.45
C TRP A 49 10.67 -9.68 8.16
N ALA A 50 11.23 -10.16 7.04
CA ALA A 50 11.04 -9.54 5.74
C ALA A 50 9.56 -9.55 5.31
N LEU A 51 8.90 -10.71 5.40
CA LEU A 51 7.48 -10.82 5.06
C LEU A 51 6.60 -10.00 6.01
N GLY A 52 6.91 -10.00 7.31
CA GLY A 52 6.20 -9.20 8.30
C GLY A 52 6.27 -7.71 8.01
N ALA A 53 7.44 -7.19 7.65
CA ALA A 53 7.60 -5.79 7.28
C ALA A 53 6.84 -5.43 5.99
N PHE A 54 6.91 -6.31 4.98
CA PHE A 54 6.20 -6.11 3.71
C PHE A 54 4.68 -6.10 3.89
N PHE A 55 4.11 -7.16 4.47
CA PHE A 55 2.67 -7.28 4.67
C PHE A 55 2.16 -6.30 5.73
N GLY A 56 2.94 -6.01 6.77
CA GLY A 56 2.62 -4.98 7.75
C GLY A 56 2.42 -3.61 7.10
N GLY A 57 3.29 -3.23 6.16
CA GLY A 57 3.12 -2.00 5.38
C GLY A 57 1.82 -1.97 4.58
N ILE A 58 1.47 -3.07 3.91
CA ILE A 58 0.20 -3.19 3.17
C ILE A 58 -1.00 -3.04 4.12
N ILE A 59 -0.98 -3.73 5.26
CA ILE A 59 -2.05 -3.70 6.26
C ILE A 59 -2.29 -2.27 6.77
N VAL A 60 -1.22 -1.51 7.05
CA VAL A 60 -1.34 -0.10 7.49
C VAL A 60 -2.09 0.76 6.47
N TRP A 61 -1.79 0.60 5.17
CA TRP A 61 -2.50 1.34 4.12
C TRP A 61 -3.97 0.95 4.02
N ILE A 62 -4.27 -0.35 4.09
CA ILE A 62 -5.66 -0.83 4.09
C ILE A 62 -6.43 -0.23 5.26
N LEU A 63 -5.88 -0.33 6.47
CA LEU A 63 -6.50 0.22 7.68
C LEU A 63 -6.69 1.74 7.58
N TYR A 64 -5.67 2.46 7.07
CA TYR A 64 -5.78 3.89 6.86
C TYR A 64 -6.98 4.23 5.96
N PHE A 65 -7.15 3.55 4.83
CA PHE A 65 -8.28 3.81 3.93
C PHE A 65 -9.62 3.46 4.56
N VAL A 66 -9.74 2.29 5.20
CA VAL A 66 -10.98 1.87 5.87
C VAL A 66 -11.38 2.87 6.95
N VAL A 67 -10.47 3.19 7.88
CA VAL A 67 -10.73 4.12 8.98
C VAL A 67 -11.00 5.53 8.46
N ARG A 68 -10.24 5.99 7.47
CA ARG A 68 -10.45 7.31 6.85
C ARG A 68 -11.85 7.41 6.24
N ASP A 69 -12.31 6.35 5.58
CA ASP A 69 -13.63 6.34 4.93
C ASP A 69 -14.75 6.29 5.99
N GLU A 70 -14.60 5.53 7.07
CA GLU A 70 -15.52 5.53 8.23
C GLU A 70 -15.62 6.92 8.88
N VAL A 71 -14.48 7.57 9.16
CA VAL A 71 -14.46 8.91 9.79
C VAL A 71 -14.95 9.99 8.82
N GLY A 72 -14.59 9.89 7.54
CA GLY A 72 -14.96 10.84 6.51
C GLY A 72 -16.45 10.82 6.16
N THR A 73 -17.09 9.65 6.23
CA THR A 73 -18.55 9.51 6.07
C THR A 73 -19.30 10.02 7.30
N GLY A 74 -18.84 9.73 8.52
CA GLY A 74 -19.43 10.27 9.75
C GLY A 74 -19.41 11.81 9.81
N SER A 75 -18.34 12.43 9.31
CA SER A 75 -18.20 13.90 9.27
C SER A 75 -19.17 14.57 8.28
N ARG A 76 -19.46 13.95 7.13
CA ARG A 76 -20.43 14.46 6.14
C ARG A 76 -21.88 14.41 6.66
N SER A 77 -22.23 13.37 7.41
CA SER A 77 -23.56 13.23 7.98
C SER A 77 -23.82 14.26 9.09
N ALA A 78 -22.79 14.64 9.85
CA ALA A 78 -22.89 15.69 10.86
C ALA A 78 -22.99 17.12 10.27
N SER A 79 -22.34 17.40 9.13
CA SER A 79 -22.40 18.73 8.49
C SER A 79 -23.67 19.01 7.69
N ASN A 80 -24.43 17.97 7.31
CA ASN A 80 -25.66 18.11 6.51
C ASN A 80 -26.94 18.18 7.37
N GLY A 81 -26.80 18.28 8.70
CA GLY A 81 -27.89 18.33 9.68
C GLY A 81 -28.09 19.70 10.35
N THR A 82 -27.46 20.76 9.82
CA THR A 82 -27.65 22.17 10.25
C THR A 82 -28.18 22.99 9.10
#